data_AF-W8ZGV0-F1
#
_entry.id   AF-W8ZGV0-F1
#
_cell.length_a   1.000
_cell.length_b   1.000
_cell.length_c   1.000
_cell.angle_alpha   90.00
_cell.angle_beta   90.00
_cell.angle_gamma   90.00
#
_symmetry.space_group_name_H-M   'P 1'
#
loop_
_entity.id
_entity.type
_entity.pdbx_description
1 polymer ?
#
loop_
_entity_poly.entity_id
_entity_poly.type
_entity_poly.pdbx_seq_one_letter_code
_entity_poly.pdbx_strand_id
1 'polypeptide(L)'
;MNVIEAKVVRSVDKEGIPCGEVQVSTDDPQCEQVLAYFSLSRDEDYDLVSIVRSDADLLTDWFDNSMHTAYEEITMQWFENENGKTDWGRRETFKQQVLSSGQVRSELGRLLG
;
A
#
# COMPACT_ATOMS: atom_id res chain seq x y z
N MET A 1 -3.72 9.74 11.19
CA MET A 1 -3.22 9.44 9.84
C MET A 1 -4.33 9.63 8.83
N ASN A 2 -4.13 10.53 7.89
CA ASN A 2 -5.06 10.77 6.78
C ASN A 2 -4.33 10.53 5.46
N VAL A 3 -5.03 9.97 4.49
CA VAL A 3 -4.51 9.85 3.12
C VAL A 3 -4.65 11.22 2.44
N ILE A 4 -3.53 11.76 1.98
CA ILE A 4 -3.50 13.02 1.23
C ILE A 4 -3.80 12.73 -0.23
N GLU A 5 -3.09 11.76 -0.80
CA GLU A 5 -3.22 11.37 -2.19
C GLU A 5 -2.92 9.88 -2.33
N ALA A 6 -3.60 9.23 -3.28
CA ALA A 6 -3.27 7.88 -3.68
C ALA A 6 -3.31 7.76 -5.21
N LYS A 7 -2.35 7.00 -5.74
CA LYS A 7 -2.16 6.81 -7.17
C LYS A 7 -1.77 5.38 -7.47
N VAL A 8 -2.45 4.77 -8.43
CA VAL A 8 -2.08 3.43 -8.90
C VAL A 8 -0.80 3.53 -9.72
N VAL A 9 0.20 2.73 -9.34
CA VAL A 9 1.51 2.71 -9.99
C VAL A 9 1.50 1.70 -11.13
N ARG A 10 1.12 0.46 -10.83
CA ARG A 10 1.11 -0.69 -11.76
C ARG A 10 0.37 -1.88 -11.16
N SER A 11 0.04 -2.87 -11.97
CA SER A 11 -0.29 -4.21 -11.46
C SER A 11 0.98 -5.04 -11.27
N VAL A 12 0.99 -5.84 -10.22
CA VAL A 12 2.04 -6.77 -9.85
C VAL A 12 1.41 -8.12 -9.50
N ASP A 13 2.10 -9.21 -9.81
CA ASP A 13 1.73 -10.51 -9.28
C ASP A 13 2.44 -10.70 -7.93
N LYS A 14 1.67 -10.82 -6.85
CA LYS A 14 2.20 -11.14 -5.52
C LYS A 14 1.76 -12.55 -5.18
N GLU A 15 2.72 -13.48 -5.17
CA GLU A 15 2.48 -14.90 -4.83
C GLU A 15 1.39 -15.59 -5.67
N GLY A 16 1.28 -15.24 -6.97
CA GLY A 16 0.26 -15.77 -7.88
C GLY A 16 -1.10 -15.07 -7.77
N ILE A 17 -1.19 -13.98 -7.01
CA ILE A 17 -2.39 -13.14 -6.89
C ILE A 17 -2.14 -11.83 -7.63
N PRO A 18 -2.96 -11.50 -8.65
CA PRO A 18 -2.88 -10.20 -9.31
C PRO A 18 -3.27 -9.10 -8.32
N CYS A 19 -2.32 -8.22 -8.04
CA CYS A 19 -2.45 -7.11 -7.12
C CYS A 19 -2.17 -5.79 -7.84
N GLY A 20 -2.96 -4.76 -7.58
CA GLY A 20 -2.65 -3.40 -7.95
C GLY A 20 -1.76 -2.76 -6.89
N GLU A 21 -0.60 -2.29 -7.30
CA GLU A 21 0.30 -1.48 -6.48
C GLU A 21 -0.16 -0.03 -6.50
N VAL A 22 -0.48 0.51 -5.33
CA VAL A 22 -0.98 1.88 -5.14
C VAL A 22 -0.04 2.63 -4.22
N GLN A 23 0.56 3.70 -4.74
CA GLN A 23 1.35 4.62 -3.93
C GLN A 23 0.40 5.57 -3.20
N VAL A 24 0.56 5.64 -1.89
CA VAL A 24 -0.28 6.43 -1.00
C VAL A 24 0.61 7.42 -0.26
N SER A 25 0.32 8.70 -0.42
CA SER A 25 0.93 9.77 0.35
C SER A 25 0.05 10.10 1.55
N THR A 26 0.65 10.16 2.74
CA THR A 26 -0.07 10.44 3.99
C THR A 26 0.52 11.65 4.70
N ASP A 27 -0.26 12.22 5.61
CA ASP A 27 0.15 13.31 6.51
C ASP A 27 1.01 12.80 7.69
N ASP A 28 1.35 11.51 7.71
CA ASP A 28 2.14 10.93 8.78
C ASP A 28 3.65 11.13 8.53
N PRO A 29 4.39 11.83 9.41
CA PRO A 29 5.82 12.11 9.19
C PRO A 29 6.71 10.88 9.28
N GLN A 30 6.23 9.74 9.80
CA GLN A 30 7.00 8.49 9.80
C GLN A 30 6.71 7.63 8.57
N CYS A 31 5.65 7.95 7.83
CA CYS A 31 5.14 7.20 6.68
C CYS A 31 4.52 8.15 5.64
N GLU A 32 5.29 9.17 5.23
CA GLU A 32 4.83 10.17 4.27
C GLU A 32 4.43 9.53 2.93
N GLN A 33 5.13 8.45 2.55
CA GLN A 33 4.82 7.65 1.37
C GLN A 33 4.87 6.16 1.68
N VAL A 34 3.81 5.44 1.30
CA VAL A 34 3.72 3.99 1.41
C VAL A 34 3.18 3.38 0.12
N LEU A 35 3.47 2.11 -0.11
CA LEU A 35 2.91 1.31 -1.19
C LEU A 35 1.89 0.33 -0.60
N ALA A 36 0.63 0.47 -1.01
CA ALA A 36 -0.46 -0.40 -0.65
C ALA A 36 -0.81 -1.32 -1.83
N TYR A 37 -0.86 -2.63 -1.56
CA TYR A 37 -1.20 -3.65 -2.54
C TYR A 37 -2.66 -4.04 -2.38
N PHE A 38 -3.44 -3.92 -3.46
CA PHE A 38 -4.84 -4.27 -3.47
C PHE A 38 -5.09 -5.44 -4.42
N SER A 39 -5.76 -6.49 -3.97
CA SER A 39 -6.23 -7.56 -4.85
C SER A 39 -7.70 -7.38 -5.18
N LEU A 40 -8.11 -7.89 -6.34
CA LEU A 40 -9.52 -7.96 -6.68
C LEU A 40 -10.17 -9.10 -5.89
N SER A 41 -11.15 -8.75 -5.06
CA SER A 41 -11.98 -9.71 -4.34
C SER A 41 -13.09 -10.25 -5.25
N ARG A 42 -13.68 -11.38 -4.85
CA ARG A 42 -14.75 -12.04 -5.62
C ARG A 42 -16.05 -11.22 -5.72
N ASP A 43 -16.22 -10.23 -4.86
CA ASP A 43 -17.41 -9.37 -4.77
C ASP A 43 -17.27 -8.05 -5.58
N GLU A 44 -16.31 -7.98 -6.51
CA GLU A 44 -15.97 -6.73 -7.25
C GLU A 44 -15.46 -5.59 -6.34
N ASP A 45 -15.10 -5.95 -5.11
CA ASP A 45 -14.42 -5.09 -4.14
C ASP A 45 -12.91 -5.32 -4.14
N TYR A 46 -12.17 -4.42 -3.51
CA TYR A 46 -10.72 -4.52 -3.37
C TYR A 46 -10.33 -4.88 -1.94
N ASP A 47 -9.52 -5.93 -1.79
CA ASP A 47 -8.93 -6.27 -0.50
C ASP A 47 -7.51 -5.72 -0.40
N LEU A 48 -7.19 -5.13 0.73
CA LEU A 48 -5.85 -4.63 1.00
C LEU A 48 -4.96 -5.81 1.40
N VAL A 49 -4.11 -6.29 0.51
CA VAL A 49 -3.25 -7.45 0.74
C VAL A 49 -2.12 -7.10 1.70
N SER A 50 -1.39 -6.02 1.42
CA SER A 50 -0.24 -5.61 2.23
C SER A 50 0.07 -4.13 2.04
N ILE A 51 0.76 -3.55 3.01
CA ILE A 51 1.35 -2.22 2.95
C ILE A 51 2.84 -2.37 3.23
N VAL A 52 3.64 -1.81 2.32
CA VAL A 52 5.07 -1.69 2.50
C VAL A 52 5.44 -0.23 2.53
N ARG A 53 6.35 0.14 3.42
CA ARG A 53 7.02 1.43 3.34
C ARG A 53 8.23 1.27 2.43
N SER A 54 8.43 2.23 1.54
CA SER A 54 9.69 2.35 0.84
C SER A 54 10.62 3.17 1.74
N ASP A 55 11.68 2.56 2.26
CA ASP A 55 12.77 3.27 2.95
C ASP A 55 13.70 3.96 1.92
N ALA A 56 13.17 4.31 0.74
CA ALA A 56 13.93 4.76 -0.41
C ALA A 56 14.02 6.29 -0.53
N ASP A 57 14.04 6.98 0.60
CA ASP A 57 14.42 8.39 0.64
C ASP A 57 15.57 8.55 1.63
N LEU A 58 16.80 8.29 1.16
CA LEU A 58 18.01 9.06 1.47
C LEU A 58 19.23 8.46 0.75
N LEU A 59 19.62 9.15 -0.32
CA LEU A 59 20.85 9.02 -1.12
C LEU A 59 20.97 7.80 -2.06
N THR A 60 21.08 8.12 -3.36
CA THR A 60 22.25 7.76 -4.17
C THR A 60 23.03 6.53 -3.70
N ASP A 61 22.75 5.37 -4.32
CA ASP A 61 23.81 4.38 -4.58
C ASP A 61 23.48 3.61 -5.86
N TRP A 62 23.81 4.25 -6.99
CA TRP A 62 23.62 3.75 -8.35
C TRP A 62 24.75 2.79 -8.78
N PHE A 63 25.47 2.18 -7.85
CA PHE A 63 26.45 1.14 -8.18
C PHE A 63 26.54 0.13 -7.04
N ASP A 64 26.21 -1.12 -7.34
CA ASP A 64 26.69 -2.29 -6.60
C ASP A 64 25.97 -2.63 -5.28
N ASN A 65 24.78 -3.24 -5.37
CA ASN A 65 24.49 -4.47 -4.61
C ASN A 65 23.22 -5.20 -5.08
N SER A 66 23.41 -6.34 -5.72
CA SER A 66 22.39 -7.35 -5.90
C SER A 66 22.02 -7.98 -4.54
N MET A 67 21.13 -7.39 -3.71
CA MET A 67 20.23 -8.15 -2.80
C MET A 67 19.31 -7.41 -1.79
N HIS A 68 19.12 -6.09 -1.79
CA HIS A 68 18.23 -5.51 -0.76
C HIS A 68 17.45 -4.28 -1.24
N THR A 69 16.38 -4.49 -1.99
CA THR A 69 15.25 -3.56 -1.91
C THR A 69 14.48 -3.91 -0.65
N ALA A 70 14.87 -3.32 0.48
CA ALA A 70 14.23 -3.54 1.78
C ALA A 70 12.88 -2.80 1.81
N TYR A 71 11.87 -3.39 1.15
CA TYR A 71 10.49 -3.02 1.41
C TYR A 71 10.12 -3.61 2.77
N GLU A 72 10.02 -2.78 3.80
CA GLU A 72 9.56 -3.25 5.11
C GLU A 72 8.04 -3.37 5.07
N GLU A 73 7.53 -4.59 5.27
CA GLU A 73 6.10 -4.84 5.40
C GLU A 73 5.63 -4.32 6.75
N ILE A 74 5.10 -3.10 6.74
CA ILE A 74 4.61 -2.43 7.95
C ILE A 74 3.13 -2.74 8.21
N THR A 75 2.44 -3.53 7.38
CA THR A 75 0.99 -3.79 7.51
C THR A 75 0.56 -4.11 8.94
N MET A 76 1.26 -5.04 9.61
CA MET A 76 0.87 -5.43 10.97
C MET A 76 1.22 -4.35 11.98
N GLN A 77 2.40 -3.75 11.89
CA GLN A 77 2.92 -2.75 12.82
C GLN A 77 2.16 -1.42 12.73
N TRP A 78 1.79 -0.99 11.51
CA TRP A 78 1.14 0.28 11.24
C TRP A 78 -0.32 0.29 11.69
N PHE A 79 -0.94 -0.90 11.72
CA PHE A 79 -2.27 -1.10 12.29
C PHE A 79 -2.22 -1.77 13.67
N GLU A 80 -1.07 -1.92 14.32
CA GLU A 80 -1.03 -2.49 15.66
C GLU A 80 -1.54 -1.47 16.69
N ASN A 81 -2.50 -1.88 17.52
CA ASN A 81 -2.92 -1.10 18.69
C ASN A 81 -1.98 -1.35 19.89
N GLU A 82 -2.10 -0.50 20.91
CA GLU A 82 -1.37 -0.61 22.20
C GLU A 82 -1.48 -1.99 22.89
N ASN A 83 -2.49 -2.80 22.52
CA ASN A 83 -2.68 -4.16 23.01
C ASN A 83 -2.00 -5.26 22.15
N GLY A 84 -1.16 -4.89 21.18
CA GLY A 84 -0.52 -5.85 20.26
C GLY A 84 -1.51 -6.55 19.32
N LYS A 85 -2.66 -5.91 19.04
CA LYS A 85 -3.70 -6.44 18.14
C LYS A 85 -3.85 -5.54 16.92
N THR A 86 -4.03 -6.14 15.75
CA THR A 86 -4.35 -5.41 14.53
C THR A 86 -5.69 -4.68 14.66
N ASP A 87 -5.65 -3.35 14.51
CA ASP A 87 -6.78 -2.46 14.44
C ASP A 87 -7.42 -2.54 13.05
N TRP A 88 -8.37 -3.47 12.94
CA TRP A 88 -9.14 -3.66 11.72
C TRP A 88 -9.92 -2.41 11.30
N GLY A 89 -10.33 -1.57 12.26
CA GLY A 89 -11.06 -0.33 11.99
C GLY A 89 -10.21 0.70 11.23
N ARG A 90 -8.98 0.94 11.66
CA ARG A 90 -8.01 1.81 10.98
C ARG A 90 -7.60 1.26 9.63
N ARG A 91 -7.39 -0.06 9.53
CA ARG A 91 -7.08 -0.72 8.25
C ARG A 91 -8.20 -0.51 7.23
N GLU A 92 -9.46 -0.73 7.62
CA GLU A 92 -10.62 -0.51 6.75
C GLU A 92 -10.77 0.97 6.40
N THR A 93 -10.62 1.87 7.37
CA THR A 93 -10.68 3.33 7.14
C THR A 93 -9.61 3.80 6.16
N PHE A 94 -8.38 3.27 6.25
CA PHE A 94 -7.30 3.55 5.32
C PHE A 94 -7.63 3.04 3.91
N LYS A 95 -8.05 1.78 3.79
CA LYS A 95 -8.49 1.18 2.51
C LYS A 95 -9.57 2.04 1.84
N GLN A 96 -10.60 2.45 2.58
CA GLN A 96 -11.66 3.31 2.02
C GLN A 96 -11.13 4.67 1.57
N GLN A 97 -10.24 5.31 2.34
CA GLN A 97 -9.62 6.57 1.96
C GLN A 97 -8.80 6.45 0.66
N VAL A 98 -8.00 5.38 0.52
CA VAL A 98 -7.20 5.13 -0.68
C VAL A 98 -8.09 4.89 -1.90
N LEU A 99 -9.12 4.06 -1.78
CA LEU A 99 -10.04 3.77 -2.88
C LEU A 99 -10.89 4.99 -3.29
N SER A 100 -11.20 5.87 -2.32
CA SER A 100 -11.93 7.12 -2.56
C SER A 100 -11.04 8.24 -3.11
N SER A 101 -9.72 8.08 -3.07
CA SER A 101 -8.78 9.09 -3.55
C SER A 101 -8.64 9.03 -5.08
N GLY A 102 -8.91 10.17 -5.72
CA GLY A 102 -8.69 10.35 -7.15
C GLY A 102 -9.45 9.35 -8.02
N GLN A 103 -8.71 8.57 -8.81
CA GLN A 103 -9.26 7.56 -9.74
C GLN A 103 -8.80 6.14 -9.37
N VAL A 104 -8.32 5.91 -8.15
CA VAL A 104 -7.71 4.63 -7.74
C VAL A 104 -8.64 3.46 -7.99
N ARG A 105 -9.91 3.54 -7.56
CA ARG A 105 -10.90 2.47 -7.77
C ARG A 105 -11.10 2.11 -9.24
N SER A 106 -11.14 3.13 -10.12
CA SER A 106 -11.33 2.93 -11.56
C SER A 106 -10.09 2.35 -12.23
N GLU A 107 -8.90 2.84 -11.87
CA GLU A 107 -7.63 2.35 -12.42
C GLU A 107 -7.32 0.92 -11.96
N LEU A 108 -7.59 0.59 -10.69
CA LEU A 108 -7.49 -0.79 -10.20
C LEU A 108 -8.42 -1.73 -10.97
N GLY A 109 -9.65 -1.30 -11.24
CA GLY A 109 -10.62 -2.11 -11.99
C GLY A 109 -10.19 -2.35 -13.43
N ARG A 110 -9.53 -1.37 -14.03
CA ARG A 110 -8.96 -1.48 -15.38
C ARG A 110 -7.70 -2.36 -15.43
N LEU A 111 -6.93 -2.41 -14.35
CA LEU A 111 -5.69 -3.18 -14.29
C LEU A 111 -5.89 -4.65 -13.86
N LEU A 112 -6.91 -4.92 -13.04
CA LEU A 112 -7.18 -6.24 -12.46
C LEU A 112 -8.38 -6.97 -13.09
N GLY A 113 -9.25 -6.26 -13.79
CA GLY A 113 -10.39 -6.82 -14.55
C GLY A 113 -10.07 -6.99 -16.03
#